data_AF-A0A0A2B969-F1
#
_entry.id   AF-A0A0A2B969-F1
#
_cell.length_a   1.000
_cell.length_b   1.000
_cell.length_c   1.000
_cell.angle_alpha   90.00
_cell.angle_beta   90.00
_cell.angle_gamma   90.00
#
_symmetry.space_group_name_H-M   'P 1'
#
loop_
_entity.id
_entity.type
_entity.pdbx_description
1 polymer ?
#
loop_
_entity_poly.entity_id
_entity_poly.type
_entity_poly.pdbx_seq_one_letter_code
_entity_poly.pdbx_strand_id
1 'polypeptide(L)' 'MELMNYREDLEIKLQKVTLAIQEVVEDVYKTEQEKQKIIGKLIDFKESIISKGIELHIDLEAA' A
#
# COMPACT_ATOMS: atom_id res chain seq x y z
N MET A 1 -12.06 10.78 18.89
CA MET A 1 -12.37 9.45 18.31
C MET A 1 -12.01 9.36 16.81
N GLU A 2 -11.58 10.45 16.16
CA GLU A 2 -11.33 10.48 14.70
C GLU A 2 -9.94 9.98 14.28
N LEU A 3 -8.90 10.19 15.11
CA LEU A 3 -7.52 9.78 14.79
C LEU A 3 -7.29 8.26 14.83
N MET A 4 -7.94 7.53 15.74
CA MET A 4 -7.86 6.06 15.81
C MET A 4 -8.46 5.39 14.56
N ASN A 5 -9.61 5.89 14.08
CA ASN A 5 -10.22 5.39 12.85
C ASN A 5 -9.36 5.71 11.62
N TYR A 6 -8.67 6.86 11.62
CA TYR A 6 -7.82 7.26 10.51
C TYR A 6 -6.53 6.43 10.45
N ARG A 7 -5.91 6.12 11.60
CA ARG A 7 -4.78 5.19 11.66
C ARG A 7 -5.18 3.81 11.14
N GLU A 8 -6.27 3.25 11.64
CA GLU A 8 -6.77 1.94 11.23
C GLU A 8 -7.08 1.91 9.72
N ASP A 9 -7.69 2.96 9.18
CA ASP A 9 -7.96 3.10 7.74
C ASP A 9 -6.66 3.14 6.90
N LEU A 10 -5.62 3.87 7.36
CA LEU A 10 -4.32 3.88 6.69
C LEU A 10 -3.63 2.51 6.74
N GLU A 11 -3.67 1.81 7.88
CA GLU A 11 -3.10 0.47 8.04
C GLU A 11 -3.81 -0.55 7.14
N ILE A 12 -5.15 -0.52 7.08
CA ILE A 12 -5.94 -1.36 6.16
C ILE A 12 -5.60 -1.06 4.70
N LYS A 13 -5.43 0.23 4.35
CA LYS A 13 -5.02 0.62 2.99
C LYS A 13 -3.63 0.08 2.65
N LEU A 14 -2.66 0.15 3.57
CA LEU A 14 -1.33 -0.43 3.36
C LEU A 14 -1.36 -1.94 3.14
N GLN A 15 -2.15 -2.65 3.95
CA GLN A 15 -2.33 -4.10 3.81
C GLN A 15 -2.94 -4.46 2.45
N LYS A 16 -3.98 -3.74 2.01
CA LYS A 16 -4.60 -3.95 0.69
C LYS A 16 -3.62 -3.73 -0.46
N VAL A 17 -2.77 -2.72 -0.36
CA VAL A 17 -1.76 -2.43 -1.38
C VAL A 17 -0.71 -3.54 -1.43
N THR A 18 -0.30 -4.03 -0.26
CA THR A 18 0.64 -5.16 -0.16
C THR A 18 0.05 -6.42 -0.79
N LEU A 19 -1.22 -6.74 -0.50
CA LEU A 19 -1.93 -7.86 -1.12
C LEU A 19 -2.02 -7.71 -2.64
N ALA A 20 -2.39 -6.52 -3.13
CA ALA A 20 -2.48 -6.26 -4.57
C ALA A 20 -1.12 -6.43 -5.28
N ILE A 21 0.00 -6.08 -4.62
CA ILE A 21 1.34 -6.34 -5.15
C ILE A 21 1.58 -7.85 -5.27
N GLN A 22 1.24 -8.63 -4.24
CA GLN A 22 1.39 -10.09 -4.26
C GLN A 22 0.55 -10.72 -5.37
N GLU A 23 -0.72 -10.32 -5.52
CA GLU A 23 -1.60 -10.80 -6.58
C GLU A 23 -1.00 -10.54 -7.97
N VAL A 24 -0.38 -9.38 -8.19
CA VAL A 24 0.28 -9.04 -9.46
C VAL A 24 1.55 -9.88 -9.68
N VAL A 25 2.32 -10.14 -8.63
CA VAL A 25 3.52 -11.01 -8.71
C VAL A 25 3.12 -12.44 -9.09
N GLU A 26 2.07 -12.96 -8.47
CA GLU A 26 1.56 -14.32 -8.69
C GLU A 26 0.75 -14.48 -9.99
N ASP A 27 0.35 -13.38 -10.63
CA ASP A 27 -0.40 -13.41 -11.90
C ASP A 27 0.44 -14.04 -13.03
N VAL A 28 0.13 -15.28 -13.41
CA VAL A 28 0.84 -16.01 -14.48
C VAL A 28 0.49 -15.53 -15.90
N TYR A 29 -0.55 -14.70 -16.05
CA TYR A 29 -1.02 -14.20 -17.34
C TYR A 29 -0.40 -12.86 -17.74
N LYS A 30 0.32 -12.20 -16.83
CA LYS A 30 1.01 -10.92 -17.09
C LYS A 30 2.48 -11.14 -17.40
N THR A 31 2.99 -10.38 -18.37
CA THR A 31 4.43 -10.30 -18.59
C THR A 31 5.12 -9.60 -17.43
N GLU A 32 6.40 -9.92 -17.21
CA GLU A 32 7.21 -9.26 -16.18
C GLU A 32 7.20 -7.73 -16.30
N GLN A 33 7.23 -7.22 -17.54
CA GLN A 33 7.17 -5.77 -17.79
C GLN A 33 5.83 -5.16 -17.36
N GLU A 34 4.71 -5.86 -17.56
CA GLU A 34 3.40 -5.41 -17.11
C GLU A 34 3.29 -5.46 -15.59
N LYS A 35 3.79 -6.53 -14.97
CA LYS A 35 3.87 -6.66 -13.51
C LYS A 35 4.62 -5.48 -12.92
N GLN A 36 5.81 -5.17 -13.42
CA GLN A 36 6.62 -4.06 -12.93
C GLN A 36 5.93 -2.70 -13.08
N LYS A 37 5.22 -2.46 -14.19
CA LYS A 37 4.44 -1.22 -14.37
C LYS A 37 3.32 -1.08 -13.34
N ILE A 38 2.64 -2.19 -13.01
CA ILE A 38 1.54 -2.18 -12.03
C ILE A 38 2.10 -2.07 -10.62
N ILE A 39 3.12 -2.87 -10.29
CA ILE A 39 3.81 -2.86 -8.99
C ILE A 39 4.40 -1.47 -8.72
N GLY A 40 5.00 -0.81 -9.71
CA GLY A 40 5.50 0.56 -9.57
C GLY A 40 4.42 1.53 -9.09
N LYS A 41 3.23 1.51 -9.71
CA LYS A 41 2.10 2.35 -9.28
C LYS A 41 1.61 2.00 -7.86
N LEU A 42 1.63 0.71 -7.50
CA LEU A 42 1.23 0.26 -6.17
C LEU A 42 2.26 0.69 -5.11
N ILE A 43 3.56 0.70 -5.45
CA ILE A 43 4.62 1.24 -4.59
C ILE A 43 4.43 2.75 -4.41
N ASP A 44 4.21 3.52 -5.46
CA ASP A 44 3.95 4.97 -5.37
C ASP A 44 2.76 5.26 -4.42
N PHE A 45 1.71 4.45 -4.52
CA PHE A 45 0.55 4.57 -3.65
C PHE A 45 0.85 4.18 -2.20
N LYS A 46 1.65 3.12 -1.98
CA LYS A 46 2.15 2.73 -0.65
C LYS A 46 2.96 3.86 -0.01
N GLU A 47 3.89 4.46 -0.75
CA GLU A 47 4.71 5.58 -0.28
C GLU A 47 3.85 6.82 0.05
N SER A 48 2.83 7.10 -0.75
CA SER A 48 1.89 8.19 -0.47
C SER A 48 1.12 7.98 0.85
N ILE A 49 0.68 6.74 1.13
CA ILE A 49 0.01 6.42 2.40
C ILE A 49 0.97 6.57 3.59
N ILE A 50 2.20 6.07 3.47
CA ILE A 50 3.22 6.20 4.52
C ILE A 50 3.53 7.67 4.78
N SER A 51 3.72 8.45 3.71
CA SER A 51 3.95 9.90 3.81
C SER A 51 2.80 10.60 4.52
N LYS A 52 1.56 10.21 4.23
CA LYS A 52 0.37 10.72 4.92
C LYS A 52 0.35 10.38 6.41
N GLY A 53 0.77 9.17 6.78
CA GLY A 53 0.93 8.77 8.18
C GLY A 53 1.94 9.66 8.91
N ILE A 54 3.10 9.89 8.29
CA ILE A 54 4.15 10.77 8.84
C ILE A 54 3.64 12.21 9.01
N GLU A 55 3.00 12.78 7.99
CA GLU A 55 2.41 14.14 8.04
C GLU A 55 1.44 14.31 9.21
N LEU A 56 0.72 13.25 9.56
CA LEU A 56 -0.30 13.27 10.60
C LEU A 56 0.23 12.81 11.96
N HIS A 57 1.53 12.58 12.09
CA HIS A 57 2.18 12.04 13.29
C HIS A 57 1.56 10.70 13.75
N ILE A 58 1.19 9.86 12.78
CA ILE A 58 0.67 8.51 13.00
C ILE A 58 1.78 7.51 12.69
N ASP A 59 2.23 6.79 13.72
CA ASP A 59 3.07 5.61 13.53
C ASP A 59 2.24 4.50 12.88
N LEU A 60 2.49 4.26 11.60
CA LEU A 60 1.96 3.12 10.86
C LEU A 60 2.90 1.95 11.10
N GLU A 61 2.47 0.97 11.90
CA GLU A 61 3.24 -0.27 12.06
C GLU A 61 3.06 -1.10 10.80
N ALA A 62 4.14 -1.28 10.05
CA ALA A 62 4.16 -2.25 8.95
C ALA A 62 4.12 -3.65 9.56
N ALA A 63 2.91 -4.19 9.72
CA ALA A 63 2.66 -5.57 10.11
C ALA A 63 3.22 -6.57 9.09
#